data_AF-A0AAI8SNW9-F1
#
_entry.id   AF-A0AAI8SNW9-F1
#
_cell.length_a   1.000
_cell.length_b   1.000
_cell.length_c   1.000
_cell.angle_alpha   90.00
_cell.angle_beta   90.00
_cell.angle_gamma   90.00
#
_symmetry.space_group_name_H-M   'P 1'
#
loop_
_entity.id
_entity.type
_entity.pdbx_description
1 polymer ?
#
loop_
_entity_poly.entity_id
_entity_poly.type
_entity_poly.pdbx_seq_one_letter_code
_entity_poly.pdbx_strand_id
1 'polypeptide(L)'
;MTTLDDVTKNKSAELPAEQQAAVELVRLAQEQGLSLTGPDGLLKQLTKTVIESALNEEMTEHLGYEKHDPAGAGSGNIGNGTRSKTVLTDTTGAVVIRWTPVTGAPTTPGARR
;
A
#
# COMPACT_ATOMS: atom_id res chain seq x y z
N MET A 1 -2.16 8.23 59.36
CA MET A 1 -1.16 8.52 58.31
C MET A 1 -1.12 7.30 57.40
N THR A 2 -1.81 7.34 56.26
CA THR A 2 -1.72 6.30 55.23
C THR A 2 -0.62 6.68 54.25
N THR A 3 0.31 5.75 54.01
CA THR A 3 1.51 5.92 53.19
C THR A 3 1.20 5.91 51.70
N LEU A 4 2.06 6.61 50.96
CA LEU A 4 2.00 6.97 49.54
C LEU A 4 2.33 5.78 48.61
N ASP A 5 1.44 4.82 48.50
CA ASP A 5 1.63 3.67 47.59
C ASP A 5 0.99 3.85 46.19
N ASP A 6 0.51 5.05 45.84
CA ASP A 6 -0.16 5.33 44.54
C ASP A 6 0.74 5.97 43.47
N VAL A 7 2.07 5.97 43.64
CA VAL A 7 3.02 6.63 42.70
C VAL A 7 3.73 5.66 41.76
N THR A 8 3.50 4.34 41.86
CA THR A 8 4.17 3.36 40.99
C THR A 8 3.18 2.55 40.14
N LYS A 9 2.12 3.19 39.64
CA LYS A 9 1.53 2.79 38.35
C LYS A 9 2.45 3.26 37.21
N ASN A 10 3.71 2.81 37.21
CA ASN A 10 4.49 2.80 35.98
C ASN A 10 3.99 1.62 35.17
N LYS A 11 2.86 1.84 34.49
CA LYS A 11 2.41 0.95 33.41
C LYS A 11 3.54 1.00 32.40
N SER A 12 4.35 -0.06 32.35
CA SER A 12 5.34 -0.30 31.30
C SER A 12 4.70 0.18 30.00
N ALA A 13 5.23 1.26 29.42
CA ALA A 13 4.61 1.89 28.27
C ALA A 13 4.72 0.92 27.11
N GLU A 14 3.70 0.09 26.97
CA GLU A 14 3.48 -0.81 25.86
C GLU A 14 3.56 0.04 24.60
N LEU A 15 4.49 -0.30 23.71
CA LEU A 15 4.72 0.46 22.50
C LEU A 15 3.38 0.63 21.76
N PRO A 16 3.08 1.79 21.16
CA PRO A 16 1.94 1.97 20.26
C PRO A 16 1.85 0.83 19.25
N ALA A 17 0.63 0.44 18.86
CA ALA A 17 0.39 -0.71 18.00
C ALA A 17 1.21 -0.66 16.69
N GLU A 18 1.41 0.55 16.14
CA GLU A 18 2.21 0.77 14.95
C GLU A 18 3.68 0.44 15.17
N GLN A 19 4.21 0.79 16.34
CA GLN A 19 5.59 0.47 16.71
C GLN A 19 5.77 -1.03 16.97
N GLN A 20 4.77 -1.69 17.57
CA GLN A 20 4.79 -3.14 17.74
C GLN A 20 4.82 -3.87 16.40
N ALA A 21 3.96 -3.47 15.46
CA ALA A 21 3.93 -4.04 14.11
C ALA A 21 5.25 -3.81 13.37
N ALA A 22 5.87 -2.62 13.51
CA ALA A 22 7.18 -2.34 12.94
C ALA A 22 8.28 -3.24 13.52
N VAL A 23 8.28 -3.46 14.84
CA VAL A 23 9.23 -4.38 15.51
C VAL A 23 9.06 -5.81 15.01
N GLU A 24 7.82 -6.27 14.87
CA GLU A 24 7.53 -7.60 14.32
C GLU A 24 8.03 -7.76 12.88
N LEU A 25 7.78 -6.76 12.02
CA LEU A 25 8.27 -6.76 10.64
C LEU A 25 9.79 -6.85 10.57
N VAL A 26 10.51 -6.11 11.41
CA VAL A 26 11.98 -6.17 11.49
C VAL A 26 12.45 -7.56 11.94
N ARG A 27 11.77 -8.14 12.93
CA ARG A 27 12.06 -9.50 13.42
C ARG A 27 11.94 -10.53 12.29
N LEU A 28 10.81 -10.53 11.58
CA LEU A 28 10.56 -11.44 10.46
C LEU A 28 11.57 -11.25 9.32
N ALA A 29 11.95 -10.01 9.02
CA ALA A 29 12.95 -9.72 8.00
C ALA A 29 14.33 -10.27 8.37
N GLN A 30 14.74 -10.16 9.63
CA GLN A 30 16.00 -10.74 10.12
C GLN A 30 15.98 -12.27 10.05
N GLU A 31 14.87 -12.91 10.45
CA GLU A 31 14.71 -14.37 10.36
C GLU A 31 14.80 -14.88 8.91
N GLN A 32 14.34 -14.08 7.95
CA GLN A 32 14.39 -14.40 6.52
C GLN A 32 15.71 -13.96 5.85
N GLY A 33 16.63 -13.33 6.57
CA GLY A 33 17.88 -12.81 6.03
C GLY A 33 17.70 -11.63 5.05
N LEU A 34 16.58 -10.92 5.12
CA LEU A 34 16.30 -9.78 4.28
C LEU A 34 17.08 -8.54 4.75
N SER A 35 17.63 -7.80 3.79
CA SER A 35 18.25 -6.50 4.08
C SER A 35 17.16 -5.47 4.40
N LEU A 36 17.30 -4.76 5.53
CA LEU A 36 16.34 -3.72 5.92
C LEU A 36 16.39 -2.51 4.97
N THR A 37 17.60 -2.14 4.56
CA THR A 37 17.92 -0.99 3.69
C THR A 37 18.59 -1.43 2.40
N GLY A 38 18.80 -0.51 1.46
CA GLY A 38 19.46 -0.76 0.18
C GLY A 38 18.49 -0.77 -1.00
N PRO A 39 19.02 -0.96 -2.24
CA PRO A 39 18.23 -0.84 -3.47
C PRO A 39 17.08 -1.84 -3.57
N ASP A 40 17.21 -2.99 -2.90
CA ASP A 40 16.19 -4.05 -2.80
C ASP A 40 15.77 -4.31 -1.35
N GLY A 41 16.07 -3.38 -0.44
CA GLY A 41 15.78 -3.53 0.99
C GLY A 41 14.29 -3.44 1.32
N LEU A 42 13.91 -4.01 2.46
CA LEU A 42 12.53 -4.11 2.94
C LEU A 42 11.83 -2.75 2.96
N LEU A 43 12.47 -1.69 3.47
CA LEU A 43 11.83 -0.37 3.58
C LEU A 43 11.45 0.21 2.21
N LYS A 44 12.25 -0.07 1.18
CA LYS A 44 11.97 0.37 -0.19
C LYS A 44 10.83 -0.44 -0.80
N GLN A 45 10.80 -1.75 -0.56
CA GLN A 45 9.69 -2.60 -1.00
C GLN A 45 8.38 -2.25 -0.28
N LEU A 46 8.42 -1.96 1.02
CA LEU A 46 7.26 -1.50 1.78
C LEU A 46 6.70 -0.20 1.20
N THR A 47 7.58 0.78 0.95
CA THR A 47 7.18 2.06 0.33
C THR A 47 6.54 1.84 -1.04
N LYS A 48 7.14 0.97 -1.86
CA LYS A 48 6.61 0.58 -3.16
C LYS A 48 5.20 -0.02 -3.03
N THR A 49 5.03 -1.01 -2.15
CA THR A 49 3.75 -1.69 -1.92
C THR A 49 2.67 -0.70 -1.50
N VAL A 50 2.95 0.20 -0.55
CA VAL A 50 1.97 1.21 -0.10
C VAL A 50 1.54 2.11 -1.26
N ILE A 51 2.48 2.61 -2.07
CA ILE A 51 2.16 3.46 -3.22
C ILE A 51 1.38 2.69 -4.29
N GLU A 52 1.78 1.45 -4.61
CA GLU A 52 1.09 0.61 -5.57
C GLU A 52 -0.34 0.27 -5.12
N SER A 53 -0.55 -0.04 -3.83
CA SER A 53 -1.86 -0.33 -3.26
C SER A 53 -2.78 0.90 -3.31
N ALA A 54 -2.33 2.06 -2.84
CA ALA A 54 -3.12 3.29 -2.89
C ALA A 54 -3.51 3.66 -4.33
N LEU A 55 -2.59 3.52 -5.29
CA LEU A 55 -2.86 3.78 -6.70
C LEU A 55 -3.86 2.79 -7.30
N ASN A 56 -3.83 1.53 -6.86
CA ASN A 56 -4.74 0.51 -7.34
C ASN A 56 -6.16 0.68 -6.76
N GLU A 57 -6.27 1.09 -5.50
CA GLU A 57 -7.54 1.44 -4.85
C GLU A 57 -8.23 2.63 -5.53
N GLU A 58 -7.52 3.74 -5.72
CA GLU A 58 -8.03 4.93 -6.44
C GLU A 58 -8.57 4.57 -7.84
N MET A 59 -7.89 3.67 -8.53
CA MET A 59 -8.27 3.26 -9.88
C MET A 59 -9.45 2.27 -9.91
N THR A 60 -9.68 1.53 -8.81
CA THR A 60 -10.84 0.64 -8.63
C THR A 60 -12.07 1.45 -8.24
N GLU A 61 -11.93 2.43 -7.34
CA GLU A 61 -13.00 3.35 -6.95
C GLU A 61 -13.46 4.24 -8.13
N HIS A 62 -12.56 4.64 -9.01
CA HIS A 62 -12.89 5.43 -10.20
C HIS A 62 -13.69 4.66 -11.28
N LEU A 63 -13.75 3.32 -11.20
CA LEU A 63 -14.45 2.48 -12.17
C LEU A 63 -15.77 1.88 -11.68
N GLY A 64 -15.99 1.87 -10.36
CA GLY A 64 -17.20 1.31 -9.77
C GLY A 64 -17.29 -0.23 -9.79
N TYR A 65 -16.24 -0.95 -10.20
CA TYR A 65 -16.22 -2.43 -10.21
C TYR A 65 -14.84 -3.01 -9.87
N GLU A 66 -14.84 -4.14 -9.17
CA GLU A 66 -13.66 -4.91 -8.77
C GLU A 66 -12.94 -5.55 -9.97
N LYS A 67 -11.62 -5.71 -9.86
CA LYS A 67 -10.83 -6.50 -10.79
C LYS A 67 -11.29 -7.96 -10.71
N HIS A 68 -11.95 -8.43 -11.79
CA HIS A 68 -12.62 -9.75 -11.96
C HIS A 68 -14.14 -9.79 -11.75
N ASP A 69 -14.85 -8.66 -11.67
CA ASP A 69 -16.31 -8.65 -11.69
C ASP A 69 -16.88 -9.13 -13.06
N PRO A 70 -17.75 -10.16 -13.11
CA PRO A 70 -18.44 -10.57 -14.33
C PRO A 70 -19.34 -9.48 -14.94
N ALA A 71 -19.69 -8.41 -14.22
CA ALA A 71 -20.32 -7.22 -14.80
C ALA A 71 -19.43 -6.53 -15.87
N GLY A 72 -18.12 -6.81 -15.87
CA GLY A 72 -17.18 -6.39 -16.91
C GLY A 72 -17.14 -7.28 -18.16
N ALA A 73 -17.83 -8.42 -18.17
CA ALA A 73 -17.88 -9.34 -19.31
C ALA A 73 -18.79 -8.78 -20.42
N GLY A 74 -18.32 -7.74 -21.11
CA GLY A 74 -19.05 -7.05 -22.18
C GLY A 74 -18.85 -5.54 -22.17
N SER A 75 -18.34 -4.96 -21.08
CA SER A 75 -17.82 -3.61 -21.06
C SER A 75 -16.42 -3.64 -21.69
N GLY A 76 -16.15 -2.79 -22.68
CA GLY A 76 -14.90 -2.74 -23.45
C GLY A 76 -13.62 -2.41 -22.66
N ASN A 77 -13.65 -2.51 -21.33
CA ASN A 77 -12.53 -2.34 -20.42
C ASN A 77 -11.83 -3.69 -20.20
N ILE A 78 -11.06 -4.11 -21.19
CA ILE A 78 -10.07 -5.19 -21.02
C ILE A 78 -8.75 -4.51 -20.65
N GLY A 79 -8.27 -4.74 -19.41
CA GLY A 79 -7.06 -4.12 -18.89
C GLY A 79 -5.84 -4.44 -19.76
N ASN A 80 -5.30 -3.42 -20.45
CA ASN A 80 -4.15 -3.58 -21.33
C ASN A 80 -2.84 -3.35 -20.56
N GLY A 81 -2.28 -4.44 -20.02
CA GLY A 81 -0.88 -4.52 -19.56
C GLY A 81 -0.52 -3.80 -18.25
N THR A 82 0.67 -4.11 -17.72
CA THR A 82 1.25 -3.45 -16.53
C THR A 82 2.14 -2.28 -16.97
N ARG A 83 1.90 -1.08 -16.43
CA ARG A 83 2.74 0.12 -16.63
C ARG A 83 3.67 0.31 -15.43
N SER A 84 4.86 0.89 -15.65
CA SER A 84 5.82 1.24 -14.60
C SER A 84 6.17 2.73 -14.61
N LYS A 85 6.53 3.26 -13.43
CA LYS A 85 7.04 4.63 -13.24
C LYS A 85 8.03 4.65 -12.09
N THR A 86 9.06 5.48 -12.20
CA THR A 86 9.95 5.81 -11.08
C THR A 86 9.41 7.03 -10.32
N VAL A 87 9.20 6.88 -9.02
CA VAL A 87 8.77 7.92 -8.09
C VAL A 87 9.94 8.23 -7.17
N LEU A 88 10.23 9.52 -6.98
CA LEU A 88 11.20 9.96 -5.99
C LEU A 88 10.46 10.15 -4.66
N THR A 89 10.96 9.51 -3.62
CA THR A 89 10.47 9.64 -2.24
C THR A 89 11.57 10.26 -1.39
N ASP A 90 11.19 11.06 -0.41
CA ASP A 90 12.16 11.71 0.48
C ASP A 90 12.88 10.68 1.37
N THR A 91 12.17 9.61 1.75
CA THR A 91 12.67 8.62 2.73
C THR A 91 13.51 7.51 2.09
N THR A 92 13.14 7.02 0.90
CA THR A 92 13.77 5.83 0.28
C THR A 92 14.41 6.11 -1.08
N GLY A 93 14.34 7.35 -1.56
CA GLY A 93 14.89 7.77 -2.85
C GLY A 93 14.06 7.28 -4.03
N ALA A 94 14.71 6.86 -5.11
CA ALA A 94 14.01 6.42 -6.32
C ALA A 94 13.36 5.03 -6.13
N VAL A 95 12.03 4.96 -6.23
CA VAL A 95 11.22 3.75 -6.13
C VAL A 95 10.52 3.49 -7.46
N VAL A 96 10.68 2.29 -8.02
CA VAL A 96 9.96 1.88 -9.22
C VAL A 96 8.64 1.24 -8.81
N ILE A 97 7.53 1.86 -9.19
CA ILE A 97 6.18 1.35 -8.98
C ILE A 97 5.61 0.80 -10.29
N ARG A 98 4.67 -0.13 -10.17
CA ARG A 98 3.95 -0.80 -11.24
C ARG A 98 2.45 -0.79 -10.94
N TRP A 99 1.65 -0.52 -11.96
CA TRP A 99 0.20 -0.56 -11.86
C TRP A 99 -0.42 -1.07 -13.18
N THR A 100 -1.67 -1.51 -13.14
CA THR A 100 -2.38 -1.98 -14.33
C THR A 100 -3.40 -0.92 -14.73
N PRO A 101 -3.10 -0.01 -15.68
CA PRO A 101 -4.03 1.02 -16.09
C PRO A 101 -5.33 0.41 -16.62
N VAL A 102 -6.43 1.06 -16.28
CA VAL A 102 -7.75 0.75 -16.83
C VAL A 102 -7.95 1.63 -18.06
N THR A 103 -7.81 1.04 -19.24
CA THR A 103 -8.10 1.76 -20.49
C THR A 103 -9.57 1.60 -20.85
N GLY A 104 -10.33 2.69 -20.71
CA GLY A 104 -11.66 2.85 -21.29
C GLY A 104 -11.83 4.29 -21.74
N ALA A 105 -12.14 4.51 -23.02
CA ALA A 105 -12.62 5.82 -23.47
C ALA A 105 -13.95 6.14 -22.75
N PRO A 106 -14.27 7.41 -22.45
CA PRO A 106 -15.59 7.73 -21.92
C PRO A 106 -16.64 7.40 -22.99
N THR A 107 -17.32 6.26 -22.86
CA THR A 107 -18.52 5.99 -23.65
C THR A 107 -19.60 6.93 -23.13
N THR A 108 -19.73 8.09 -23.76
CA THR A 108 -20.87 8.97 -23.58
C THR A 108 -22.10 8.25 -24.17
N PRO A 109 -23.11 7.87 -23.38
CA PRO A 109 -24.33 7.31 -23.94
C PRO A 109 -25.19 8.49 -24.43
N GLY A 110 -25.04 8.85 -25.71
CA GLY A 110 -25.84 9.97 -26.24
C GLY A 110 -25.36 10.55 -27.56
N ALA A 111 -25.11 9.71 -28.57
CA ALA A 111 -24.94 10.19 -29.94
C ALA A 111 -25.37 9.12 -30.95
N ARG A 112 -26.67 8.87 -31.04
CA ARG A 112 -27.28 8.45 -32.31
C ARG A 112 -28.51 9.32 -32.55
N ARG A 113 -28.53 9.87 -33.77
CA ARG A 113 -29.58 10.71 -34.34
C ARG A 113 -30.88 9.96 -34.49
#